data_AF-A0A9D2YR96-F1
#
_entry.id   AF-A0A9D2YR96-F1
#
_cell.length_a   1.000
_cell.length_b   1.000
_cell.length_c   1.000
_cell.angle_alpha   90.00
_cell.angle_beta   90.00
_cell.angle_gamma   90.00
#
_symmetry.space_group_name_H-M   'P 1'
#
loop_
_entity.id
_entity.type
_entity.pdbx_description
1 polymer ?
#
loop_
_entity_poly.entity_id
_entity_poly.type
_entity_poly.pdbx_seq_one_letter_code
_entity_poly.pdbx_strand_id
1 'polypeptide(L)'
;KRFRLFGTTFVTSCCLAGGGVNILFENELGLADFHLPSKTSILYVSEGNIVAGTEYRRKLVRYRNASSLQDVVLVERTRLSEQYFPAVQRFVVLDLGLALVPVSGQTEASQLIIQMVHGQTRENPFRPRSSCRLLDPLVLALVQQVPGVGRVKAVTLLQNFSSIQQLCSAAPAELELIVGRASALQIHSFFHK
;
A
#
# COMPACT_ATOMS: atom_id res chain seq x y z
N LYS A 1 1.84 -42.75 -4.24
CA LYS A 1 1.09 -43.16 -5.45
C LYS A 1 0.01 -42.12 -5.74
N ARG A 2 0.01 -41.58 -6.98
CA ARG A 2 -1.05 -40.75 -7.61
C ARG A 2 -1.33 -39.39 -6.97
N PHE A 3 -0.52 -38.38 -7.34
CA PHE A 3 -1.00 -37.00 -7.36
C PHE A 3 -1.63 -36.74 -8.73
N ARG A 4 -2.94 -36.50 -8.77
CA ARG A 4 -3.55 -35.72 -9.85
C ARG A 4 -3.18 -34.27 -9.58
N LEU A 5 -2.00 -33.87 -10.06
CA LEU A 5 -1.69 -32.46 -10.25
C LEU A 5 -2.59 -31.99 -11.40
N PHE A 6 -3.63 -31.22 -11.08
CA PHE A 6 -4.33 -30.46 -12.11
C PHE A 6 -3.27 -29.56 -12.78
N GLY A 7 -3.17 -29.62 -14.11
CA GLY A 7 -2.04 -29.11 -14.88
C GLY A 7 -1.72 -27.60 -14.73
N THR A 8 -2.52 -26.85 -13.99
CA THR A 8 -2.41 -25.40 -13.79
C THR A 8 -1.29 -24.99 -12.83
N THR A 9 -0.98 -25.80 -11.80
CA THR A 9 0.10 -25.51 -10.84
C THR A 9 1.49 -25.92 -11.36
N PHE A 10 1.54 -26.91 -12.26
CA PHE A 10 2.78 -27.43 -12.82
C PHE A 10 3.38 -26.47 -13.86
N VAL A 11 2.53 -25.91 -14.73
CA VAL A 11 2.97 -24.97 -15.78
C VAL A 11 3.42 -23.63 -15.19
N THR A 12 2.69 -23.09 -14.20
CA THR A 12 3.16 -21.92 -13.43
C THR A 12 4.51 -22.20 -12.78
N SER A 13 4.72 -23.39 -12.21
CA SER A 13 6.00 -23.75 -11.61
C SER A 13 7.16 -23.84 -12.61
N CYS A 14 6.94 -24.37 -13.82
CA CYS A 14 7.99 -24.40 -14.85
C CYS A 14 8.37 -22.98 -15.30
N CYS A 15 7.40 -22.09 -15.47
CA CYS A 15 7.66 -20.70 -15.84
C CYS A 15 8.36 -19.91 -14.72
N LEU A 16 8.04 -20.20 -13.45
CA LEU A 16 8.70 -19.63 -12.28
C LEU A 16 10.17 -20.08 -12.18
N ALA A 17 10.44 -21.37 -12.44
CA ALA A 17 11.80 -21.92 -12.39
C ALA A 17 12.71 -21.32 -13.49
N GLY A 18 12.15 -21.02 -14.67
CA GLY A 18 12.85 -20.31 -15.74
C GLY A 18 13.20 -18.85 -15.43
N GLY A 19 12.61 -18.26 -14.38
CA GLY A 19 12.83 -16.89 -13.95
C GLY A 19 13.87 -16.70 -12.83
N GLY A 20 14.61 -17.75 -12.47
CA GLY A 20 15.65 -17.69 -11.44
C GLY A 20 15.14 -17.63 -9.99
N VAL A 21 13.88 -18.02 -9.76
CA VAL A 21 13.28 -18.09 -8.41
C VAL A 21 13.32 -19.53 -7.91
N ASN A 22 13.82 -19.73 -6.68
CA ASN A 22 13.83 -21.04 -6.03
C ASN A 22 12.41 -21.38 -5.54
N ILE A 23 11.86 -22.49 -6.03
CA ILE A 23 10.52 -22.97 -5.67
C ILE A 23 10.66 -24.10 -4.67
N LEU A 24 10.03 -23.95 -3.51
CA LEU A 24 9.88 -25.00 -2.52
C LEU A 24 8.44 -25.50 -2.58
N PHE A 25 8.28 -26.79 -2.88
CA PHE A 25 6.97 -27.43 -2.88
C PHE A 25 6.67 -27.97 -1.50
N GLU A 26 5.55 -27.54 -0.94
CA GLU A 26 5.08 -27.98 0.36
C GLU A 26 3.61 -28.40 0.26
N ASN A 27 3.28 -29.52 0.88
CA ASN A 27 1.93 -30.10 0.79
C ASN A 27 0.94 -29.43 1.76
N GLU A 28 1.42 -28.62 2.71
CA GLU A 28 0.63 -28.02 3.78
C GLU A 28 0.61 -26.48 3.72
N LEU A 29 0.51 -25.91 2.51
CA LEU A 29 0.32 -24.46 2.31
C LEU A 29 -1.06 -23.92 2.79
N GLY A 30 -1.87 -24.80 3.38
CA GLY A 30 -3.22 -24.48 3.84
C GLY A 30 -4.14 -24.07 2.69
N LEU A 31 -4.72 -22.88 2.81
CA LEU A 31 -5.68 -22.32 1.85
C LEU A 31 -5.02 -21.38 0.81
N ALA A 32 -3.73 -21.07 0.95
CA ALA A 32 -2.97 -20.26 -0.01
C ALA A 32 -2.40 -21.13 -1.14
N ASP A 33 -2.18 -20.53 -2.31
CA ASP A 33 -1.56 -21.24 -3.44
C ASP A 33 -0.04 -20.97 -3.51
N PHE A 34 0.42 -19.78 -3.11
CA PHE A 34 1.85 -19.47 -2.99
C PHE A 34 2.12 -18.60 -1.75
N HIS A 35 3.27 -18.82 -1.11
CA HIS A 35 3.81 -17.90 -0.10
C HIS A 35 5.09 -17.24 -0.62
N LEU A 36 5.17 -15.92 -0.47
CA LEU A 36 6.37 -15.17 -0.79
C LEU A 36 7.21 -14.95 0.48
N PRO A 37 8.53 -14.73 0.32
CA PRO A 37 9.42 -14.42 1.44
C PRO A 37 8.98 -13.20 2.28
N SER A 38 8.22 -12.26 1.71
CA SER A 38 7.68 -11.07 2.39
C SER A 38 6.55 -11.34 3.38
N LYS A 39 6.19 -12.61 3.63
CA LYS A 39 4.93 -12.97 4.31
C LYS A 39 3.69 -12.51 3.53
N THR A 40 3.83 -12.23 2.24
CA THR A 40 2.69 -12.03 1.31
C THR A 40 2.23 -13.40 0.84
N SER A 41 0.92 -13.61 0.84
CA SER A 41 0.33 -14.84 0.32
C SER A 41 -0.42 -14.56 -0.97
N ILE A 42 -0.35 -15.50 -1.90
CA ILE A 42 -1.03 -15.40 -3.19
C ILE A 42 -2.08 -16.50 -3.29
N LEU A 43 -3.27 -16.09 -3.70
CA LEU A 43 -4.36 -16.99 -4.05
C LEU A 43 -4.59 -16.90 -5.55
N TYR A 44 -4.60 -18.04 -6.21
CA TYR A 44 -4.76 -18.13 -7.64
C TYR A 44 -6.12 -18.71 -7.99
N VAL A 45 -6.87 -17.98 -8.81
CA VAL A 45 -8.20 -18.37 -9.28
C VAL A 45 -8.12 -18.53 -10.80
N SER A 46 -8.20 -19.79 -11.25
CA SER A 46 -8.24 -20.12 -12.66
C SER A 46 -9.57 -19.75 -13.31
N GLU A 47 -9.58 -19.66 -14.63
CA GLU A 47 -10.77 -19.41 -15.43
C GLU A 47 -11.88 -20.44 -15.11
N GLY A 48 -11.50 -21.71 -15.03
CA GLY A 48 -12.42 -22.81 -14.71
C GLY A 48 -13.12 -22.62 -13.36
N ASN A 49 -12.43 -22.09 -12.35
CA ASN A 49 -13.03 -21.84 -11.03
C ASN A 49 -14.03 -20.68 -11.06
N ILE A 50 -13.80 -19.68 -11.92
CA ILE A 50 -14.71 -18.54 -12.09
C ILE A 50 -16.00 -19.00 -12.77
N VAL A 51 -15.86 -19.84 -13.80
CA VAL A 51 -16.99 -20.36 -14.59
C VAL A 51 -17.76 -21.43 -13.82
N ALA A 52 -17.07 -22.29 -13.06
CA ALA A 52 -17.69 -23.41 -12.34
C ALA A 52 -18.58 -23.00 -11.16
N GLY A 53 -18.46 -21.76 -10.64
CA GLY A 53 -19.39 -21.21 -9.65
C GLY A 53 -18.73 -20.64 -8.40
N THR A 54 -19.36 -20.78 -7.23
CA THR A 54 -19.00 -20.01 -6.01
C THR A 54 -17.94 -20.67 -5.11
N GLU A 55 -17.30 -21.76 -5.54
CA GLU A 55 -16.32 -22.47 -4.69
C GLU A 55 -15.11 -21.59 -4.33
N TYR A 56 -14.61 -20.83 -5.30
CA TYR A 56 -13.53 -19.87 -5.07
C TYR A 56 -13.91 -18.82 -4.02
N ARG A 57 -15.20 -18.42 -3.95
CA ARG A 57 -15.67 -17.45 -2.95
C ARG A 57 -15.57 -18.00 -1.53
N ARG A 58 -15.93 -19.27 -1.33
CA ARG A 58 -15.80 -19.93 -0.02
C ARG A 58 -14.33 -20.06 0.39
N LYS A 59 -13.44 -20.40 -0.56
CA LYS A 59 -11.98 -20.44 -0.33
C LYS A 59 -11.47 -19.06 0.13
N LEU A 60 -11.83 -17.99 -0.58
CA LEU A 60 -11.41 -16.62 -0.28
C LEU A 60 -11.93 -16.11 1.06
N VAL A 61 -13.22 -16.36 1.40
CA VAL A 61 -13.78 -15.95 2.70
C VAL A 61 -13.09 -16.67 3.84
N ARG A 62 -12.88 -17.99 3.72
CA ARG A 62 -12.16 -18.76 4.74
C ARG A 62 -10.73 -18.27 4.90
N TYR A 63 -10.07 -17.94 3.80
CA TYR A 63 -8.72 -17.39 3.83
C TYR A 63 -8.67 -16.05 4.56
N ARG A 64 -9.57 -15.13 4.22
CA ARG A 64 -9.68 -13.81 4.85
C ARG A 64 -9.91 -13.88 6.35
N ASN A 65 -10.66 -14.88 6.82
CA ASN A 65 -10.92 -15.09 8.23
C ASN A 65 -9.74 -15.73 8.99
N ALA A 66 -8.90 -16.49 8.29
CA ALA A 66 -7.75 -17.18 8.88
C ALA A 66 -6.45 -16.35 8.81
N SER A 67 -6.35 -15.41 7.87
CA SER A 67 -5.15 -14.64 7.58
C SER A 67 -5.38 -13.13 7.74
N SER A 68 -4.43 -12.46 8.39
CA SER A 68 -4.32 -11.00 8.44
C SER A 68 -3.19 -10.47 7.54
N LEU A 69 -2.63 -11.30 6.67
CA LEU A 69 -1.47 -10.96 5.85
C LEU A 69 -1.83 -10.07 4.66
N GLN A 70 -0.79 -9.48 4.05
CA GLN A 70 -0.96 -8.80 2.76
C GLN A 70 -1.20 -9.87 1.70
N ASP A 71 -2.46 -9.97 1.28
CA ASP A 71 -2.93 -11.05 0.44
C ASP A 71 -3.28 -10.51 -0.95
N VAL A 72 -2.73 -11.17 -1.98
CA VAL A 72 -2.98 -10.83 -3.38
C VAL A 72 -3.70 -11.99 -4.06
N VAL A 73 -4.84 -11.69 -4.67
CA VAL A 73 -5.61 -12.65 -5.46
C VAL A 73 -5.27 -12.44 -6.93
N LEU A 74 -4.74 -13.48 -7.58
CA LEU A 74 -4.53 -13.52 -9.03
C LEU A 74 -5.73 -14.21 -9.68
N VAL A 75 -6.34 -13.55 -10.66
CA VAL A 75 -7.52 -14.06 -11.37
C VAL A 75 -7.23 -14.14 -12.86
N GLU A 76 -7.46 -15.31 -13.46
CA GLU A 76 -7.41 -15.44 -14.91
C GLU A 76 -8.56 -14.70 -15.58
N ARG A 77 -8.21 -13.65 -16.32
CA ARG A 77 -9.12 -12.86 -17.16
C ARG A 77 -8.83 -13.17 -18.63
N THR A 78 -9.66 -14.03 -19.19
CA THR A 78 -9.65 -14.41 -20.60
C THR A 78 -10.97 -13.96 -21.24
N ARG A 79 -11.12 -14.19 -22.56
CA ARG A 79 -12.38 -13.91 -23.28
C ARG A 79 -13.59 -14.63 -22.68
N LEU A 80 -13.40 -15.78 -22.02
CA LEU A 80 -14.49 -16.57 -21.43
C LEU A 80 -14.84 -16.13 -20.01
N SER A 81 -13.86 -15.77 -19.19
CA SER A 81 -14.08 -15.29 -17.81
C SER A 81 -14.40 -13.80 -17.72
N GLU A 82 -14.22 -13.02 -18.80
CA GLU A 82 -14.43 -11.57 -18.82
C GLU A 82 -15.84 -11.16 -18.38
N GLN A 83 -16.88 -11.90 -18.78
CA GLN A 83 -18.27 -11.62 -18.37
C GLN A 83 -18.50 -11.76 -16.86
N TYR A 84 -17.73 -12.62 -16.18
CA TYR A 84 -17.86 -12.88 -14.75
C TYR A 84 -16.93 -11.99 -13.91
N PHE A 85 -15.91 -11.40 -14.53
CA PHE A 85 -14.87 -10.63 -13.86
C PHE A 85 -15.40 -9.45 -13.03
N PRO A 86 -16.36 -8.62 -13.49
CA PRO A 86 -16.88 -7.52 -12.67
C PRO A 86 -17.50 -7.98 -11.33
N ALA A 87 -18.18 -9.12 -11.34
CA ALA A 87 -18.77 -9.70 -10.13
C ALA A 87 -17.68 -10.25 -9.19
N VAL A 88 -16.62 -10.84 -9.74
CA VAL A 88 -15.44 -11.26 -8.97
C VAL A 88 -14.73 -10.04 -8.38
N GLN A 89 -14.50 -8.99 -9.15
CA GLN A 89 -13.82 -7.77 -8.70
C GLN A 89 -14.58 -7.10 -7.57
N ARG A 90 -15.90 -6.93 -7.71
CA ARG A 90 -16.74 -6.37 -6.63
C ARG A 90 -16.60 -7.19 -5.36
N PHE A 91 -16.72 -8.51 -5.46
CA PHE A 91 -16.63 -9.40 -4.31
C PHE A 91 -15.24 -9.37 -3.64
N VAL A 92 -14.16 -9.49 -4.41
CA VAL A 92 -12.80 -9.58 -3.85
C VAL A 92 -12.32 -8.23 -3.32
N VAL A 93 -12.51 -7.16 -4.08
CA VAL A 93 -11.95 -5.85 -3.76
C VAL A 93 -12.85 -5.08 -2.80
N LEU A 94 -14.16 -5.05 -3.05
CA LEU A 94 -15.08 -4.23 -2.26
C LEU A 94 -15.62 -4.98 -1.05
N ASP A 95 -16.04 -6.23 -1.21
CA ASP A 95 -16.66 -6.98 -0.11
C ASP A 95 -15.60 -7.60 0.84
N LEU A 96 -14.50 -8.15 0.32
CA LEU A 96 -13.43 -8.77 1.14
C LEU A 96 -12.25 -7.83 1.47
N GLY A 97 -12.11 -6.72 0.74
CA GLY A 97 -10.99 -5.78 0.92
C GLY A 97 -9.63 -6.37 0.53
N LEU A 98 -9.59 -7.36 -0.37
CA LEU A 98 -8.37 -8.02 -0.83
C LEU A 98 -7.85 -7.36 -2.12
N ALA A 99 -6.54 -7.39 -2.33
CA ALA A 99 -5.95 -6.94 -3.58
C ALA A 99 -6.24 -7.97 -4.68
N LEU A 100 -6.74 -7.51 -5.83
CA LEU A 100 -7.03 -8.35 -6.99
C LEU A 100 -6.18 -7.92 -8.17
N VAL A 101 -5.49 -8.85 -8.82
CA VAL A 101 -4.74 -8.60 -10.05
C VAL A 101 -5.23 -9.54 -11.16
N PRO A 102 -5.81 -9.00 -12.25
CA PRO A 102 -6.16 -9.81 -13.41
C PRO A 102 -4.90 -10.23 -14.17
N VAL A 103 -4.87 -11.47 -14.64
CA VAL A 103 -3.81 -12.03 -15.49
C VAL A 103 -4.44 -12.73 -16.69
N SER A 104 -3.85 -12.63 -17.87
CA SER A 104 -4.33 -13.30 -19.09
C SER A 104 -4.09 -14.81 -19.07
N GLY A 105 -3.25 -15.30 -18.17
CA GLY A 105 -2.98 -16.72 -17.96
C GLY A 105 -1.79 -16.96 -17.05
N GLN A 106 -1.36 -18.22 -17.00
CA GLN A 106 -0.31 -18.72 -16.10
C GLN A 106 1.07 -18.13 -16.38
N THR A 107 1.41 -17.87 -17.64
CA THR A 107 2.70 -17.25 -18.00
C THR A 107 2.81 -15.84 -17.43
N GLU A 108 1.76 -15.02 -17.59
CA GLU A 108 1.73 -13.67 -17.03
C GLU A 108 1.72 -13.71 -15.49
N ALA A 109 0.96 -14.63 -14.90
CA ALA A 109 0.96 -14.85 -13.45
C ALA A 109 2.36 -15.15 -12.91
N SER A 110 3.11 -16.03 -13.59
CA SER A 110 4.47 -16.38 -13.20
C SER A 110 5.42 -15.19 -13.27
N GLN A 111 5.34 -14.38 -14.34
CA GLN A 111 6.15 -13.17 -14.50
C GLN A 111 5.84 -12.14 -13.43
N LEU A 112 4.56 -11.95 -13.11
CA LEU A 112 4.15 -11.05 -12.04
C LEU A 112 4.69 -11.51 -10.68
N ILE A 113 4.61 -12.80 -10.37
CA ILE A 113 5.17 -13.37 -9.13
C ILE A 113 6.68 -13.15 -9.07
N ILE A 114 7.41 -13.38 -10.16
CA ILE A 114 8.85 -13.10 -10.25
C ILE A 114 9.12 -11.64 -9.94
N GLN A 115 8.37 -10.70 -10.53
CA GLN A 115 8.54 -9.27 -10.27
C GLN A 115 8.20 -8.89 -8.83
N MET A 116 7.19 -9.52 -8.22
CA MET A 116 6.85 -9.28 -6.81
C MET A 116 7.95 -9.77 -5.85
N VAL A 117 8.59 -10.90 -6.15
CA VAL A 117 9.73 -11.41 -5.38
C VAL A 117 10.95 -10.48 -5.52
N HIS A 118 11.30 -10.08 -6.74
CA HIS A 118 12.45 -9.20 -7.00
C HIS A 118 12.21 -7.76 -6.52
N GLY A 119 10.97 -7.27 -6.61
CA GLY A 119 10.58 -5.91 -6.21
C GLY A 119 10.71 -5.65 -4.72
N GLN A 120 10.72 -6.68 -3.87
CA GLN A 120 10.88 -6.54 -2.42
C GLN A 120 12.22 -5.97 -2.00
N THR A 121 13.28 -6.22 -2.77
CA THR A 121 14.62 -5.70 -2.49
C THR A 121 14.72 -4.20 -2.78
N ARG A 122 13.77 -3.64 -3.53
CA ARG A 122 13.78 -2.23 -3.91
C ARG A 122 12.93 -1.41 -2.93
N GLU A 123 13.46 -0.25 -2.51
CA GLU A 123 12.65 0.70 -1.75
C GLU A 123 11.49 1.22 -2.61
N ASN A 124 10.28 1.18 -2.05
CA ASN A 124 9.08 1.66 -2.72
C ASN A 124 9.04 3.20 -2.66
N PRO A 125 9.10 3.93 -3.79
CA PRO A 125 9.09 5.40 -3.82
C PRO A 125 7.76 6.00 -3.33
N PHE A 126 6.68 5.21 -3.31
CA PHE A 126 5.38 5.60 -2.77
C PHE A 126 5.23 5.31 -1.28
N ARG A 127 6.20 4.64 -0.65
CA ARG A 127 6.22 4.56 0.82
C ARG A 127 6.76 5.89 1.35
N PRO A 128 5.96 6.67 2.09
CA PRO A 128 6.42 7.92 2.65
C PRO A 128 7.63 7.64 3.54
N ARG A 129 8.75 8.32 3.29
CA ARG A 129 9.82 8.37 4.27
C ARG A 129 9.33 9.28 5.39
N SER A 130 9.21 8.74 6.59
CA SER A 130 8.79 9.47 7.81
C SER A 130 9.89 10.45 8.24
N SER A 131 10.15 11.49 7.45
CA SER A 131 11.10 12.55 7.82
C SER A 131 10.45 13.90 7.63
N CYS A 132 9.62 14.30 8.59
CA CYS A 132 9.23 15.70 8.74
C CYS A 132 10.38 16.43 9.44
N ARG A 133 10.95 17.44 8.78
CA ARG A 133 11.90 18.38 9.39
C ARG A 133 11.21 19.74 9.55
N LEU A 134 11.49 20.49 10.61
CA LEU A 134 10.83 21.79 10.86
C LEU A 134 11.17 22.86 9.80
N LEU A 135 12.27 22.68 9.07
CA LEU A 135 12.68 23.54 7.95
C LEU A 135 12.21 23.00 6.60
N ASP A 136 11.32 22.00 6.59
CA ASP A 136 10.68 21.52 5.37
C ASP A 136 9.96 22.70 4.68
N PRO A 137 10.16 22.91 3.37
CA PRO A 137 9.44 23.91 2.59
C PRO A 137 7.93 23.95 2.87
N LEU A 138 7.31 22.82 3.19
CA LEU A 138 5.88 22.75 3.55
C LEU A 138 5.57 23.44 4.88
N VAL A 139 6.37 23.20 5.92
CA VAL A 139 6.22 23.85 7.23
C VAL A 139 6.44 25.35 7.11
N LEU A 140 7.45 25.75 6.34
CA LEU A 140 7.75 27.16 6.08
C LEU A 140 6.64 27.84 5.26
N ALA A 141 6.04 27.14 4.28
CA ALA A 141 4.91 27.65 3.52
C ALA A 141 3.65 27.80 4.39
N LEU A 142 3.41 26.88 5.35
CA LEU A 142 2.32 26.98 6.32
C LEU A 142 2.46 28.21 7.22
N VAL A 143 3.65 28.44 7.76
CA VAL A 143 3.91 29.62 8.63
C VAL A 143 3.80 30.93 7.84
N GLN A 144 4.08 30.92 6.53
CA GLN A 144 3.86 32.08 5.65
C GLN A 144 2.38 32.39 5.37
N GLN A 145 1.46 31.45 5.59
CA GLN A 145 0.02 31.74 5.49
C GLN A 145 -0.48 32.59 6.66
N VAL A 146 0.30 32.72 7.73
CA VAL A 146 -0.07 33.55 8.89
C VAL A 146 0.02 35.03 8.47
N PRO A 147 -1.04 35.83 8.70
CA PRO A 147 -1.06 37.23 8.29
C PRO A 147 0.07 38.01 8.96
N GLY A 148 0.84 38.76 8.15
CA GLY A 148 1.98 39.55 8.63
C GLY A 148 3.31 38.78 8.76
N VAL A 149 3.31 37.48 8.44
CA VAL A 149 4.51 36.61 8.47
C VAL A 149 5.01 36.36 7.05
N GLY A 150 6.01 37.14 6.62
CA GLY A 150 6.74 36.89 5.38
C GLY A 150 7.80 35.79 5.54
N ARG A 151 8.46 35.41 4.43
CA ARG A 151 9.48 34.35 4.41
C ARG A 151 10.58 34.51 5.46
N VAL A 152 11.09 35.73 5.64
CA VAL A 152 12.16 36.03 6.61
C VAL A 152 11.68 35.78 8.04
N LYS A 153 10.51 36.33 8.40
CA LYS A 153 9.90 36.15 9.72
C LYS A 153 9.55 34.68 10.00
N ALA A 154 9.06 33.96 8.99
CA ALA A 154 8.74 32.53 9.11
C ALA A 154 9.96 31.69 9.49
N VAL A 155 11.12 31.95 8.86
CA VAL A 155 12.38 31.24 9.18
C VAL A 155 12.82 31.56 10.60
N THR A 156 12.82 32.85 11.00
CA THR A 156 13.24 33.25 12.34
C THR A 156 12.33 32.68 13.42
N LEU A 157 11.02 32.62 13.18
CA LEU A 157 10.07 32.00 14.10
C LEU A 157 10.33 30.49 14.23
N LEU A 158 10.54 29.77 13.12
CA LEU A 158 10.84 28.33 13.13
C LEU A 158 12.21 27.99 13.71
N GLN A 159 13.14 28.95 13.80
CA GLN A 159 14.42 28.78 14.50
C GLN A 159 14.29 28.92 16.01
N ASN A 160 13.38 29.77 16.49
CA ASN A 160 13.16 30.01 17.93
C ASN A 160 12.14 29.04 18.53
N PHE A 161 11.15 28.61 17.76
CA PHE A 161 10.14 27.64 18.20
C PHE A 161 10.42 26.27 17.56
N SER A 162 10.70 25.28 18.40
CA SER A 162 11.00 23.90 17.98
C SER A 162 9.77 23.09 17.51
N SER A 163 8.60 23.71 17.43
CA SER A 163 7.40 23.11 16.82
C SER A 163 6.37 24.18 16.46
N ILE A 164 5.49 23.87 15.49
CA ILE A 164 4.33 24.71 15.18
C ILE A 164 3.41 24.83 16.40
N GLN A 165 3.27 23.76 17.20
CA GLN A 165 2.45 23.81 18.41
C GLN A 165 2.97 24.86 19.40
N GLN A 166 4.29 24.92 19.62
CA GLN A 166 4.91 25.94 20.46
C GLN A 166 4.69 27.35 19.92
N LEU A 167 4.73 27.53 18.59
CA LEU A 167 4.40 28.81 17.95
C LEU A 167 2.95 29.22 18.24
N CYS A 168 2.00 28.28 18.14
CA CYS A 168 0.59 28.54 18.40
C CYS A 168 0.31 28.87 19.87
N SER A 169 1.05 28.27 20.81
CA SER A 169 0.89 28.49 22.26
C SER A 169 1.80 29.58 22.83
N ALA A 170 2.59 30.27 21.99
CA ALA A 170 3.56 31.26 22.45
C ALA A 170 2.86 32.51 23.01
N ALA A 171 3.41 33.04 24.11
CA ALA A 171 2.91 34.28 24.68
C ALA A 171 3.21 35.46 23.73
N PRO A 172 2.36 36.52 23.71
CA PRO A 172 2.60 37.68 22.84
C PRO A 172 3.96 38.32 23.11
N ALA A 173 4.41 38.36 24.37
CA ALA A 173 5.72 38.89 24.74
C ALA A 173 6.91 38.13 24.12
N GLU A 174 6.79 36.82 23.91
CA GLU A 174 7.83 35.99 23.29
C GLU A 174 7.88 36.22 21.78
N LEU A 175 6.72 36.40 21.14
CA LEU A 175 6.61 36.72 19.72
C LEU A 175 7.10 38.15 19.43
N GLU A 176 6.89 39.09 20.36
CA GLU A 176 7.33 40.49 20.22
C GLU A 176 8.83 40.64 20.01
N LEU A 177 9.64 39.82 20.69
CA LEU A 177 11.09 39.81 20.58
C LEU A 177 11.59 39.44 19.17
N ILE A 178 10.77 38.74 18.38
CA ILE A 178 11.16 38.18 17.08
C ILE A 178 10.55 38.98 15.92
N VAL A 179 9.26 39.32 15.99
CA VAL A 179 8.50 39.92 14.87
C VAL A 179 8.02 41.35 15.13
N GLY A 180 8.19 41.86 16.35
CA GLY A 180 7.70 43.17 16.79
C GLY A 180 6.23 43.19 17.22
N ARG A 181 5.86 44.20 18.02
CA ARG A 181 4.55 44.36 18.68
C ARG A 181 3.34 44.19 17.77
N ALA A 182 3.32 44.88 16.63
CA ALA A 182 2.18 44.83 15.71
C ALA A 182 1.99 43.43 15.11
N SER A 183 3.08 42.77 14.70
CA SER A 183 3.01 41.42 14.12
C SER A 183 2.76 40.34 15.16
N ALA A 184 3.31 40.47 16.37
CA ALA A 184 3.06 39.52 17.46
C ALA A 184 1.59 39.46 17.86
N LEU A 185 0.92 40.62 17.97
CA LEU A 185 -0.51 40.71 18.24
C LEU A 185 -1.34 40.12 17.11
N GLN A 186 -0.98 40.36 15.85
CA GLN A 186 -1.66 39.76 14.69
C GLN A 186 -1.58 38.24 14.69
N ILE A 187 -0.38 37.69 14.91
CA ILE A 187 -0.13 36.24 14.98
C ILE A 187 -0.90 35.62 16.14
N HIS A 188 -0.81 36.19 17.35
CA HIS A 188 -1.53 35.69 18.52
C HIS A 188 -3.06 35.77 18.31
N SER A 189 -3.57 36.85 17.71
CA SER A 189 -4.99 36.96 17.37
C SER A 189 -5.44 35.98 16.29
N PHE A 190 -4.54 35.54 15.41
CA PHE A 190 -4.86 34.56 14.37
C PHE A 190 -5.06 33.16 14.97
N PHE A 191 -4.31 32.80 16.01
CA PHE A 191 -4.41 31.49 16.65
C PHE A 191 -5.46 31.40 17.77
N HIS A 192 -5.82 32.52 18.40
CA HIS A 192 -6.73 32.57 19.56
C HIS A 192 -8.06 33.33 19.31
N LYS A 193 -8.42 33.55 18.05
CA LYS A 193 -9.79 33.94 17.67
C LYS A 193 -10.66 32.72 17.49
#